data_AF-A0AA47M0C6-F1
#
_entry.id   AF-A0AA47M0C6-F1
#
_cell.length_a   1.000
_cell.length_b   1.000
_cell.length_c   1.000
_cell.angle_alpha   90.00
_cell.angle_beta   90.00
_cell.angle_gamma   90.00
#
_symmetry.space_group_name_H-M   'P 1'
#
loop_
_entity.id
_entity.type
_entity.pdbx_description
1 polymer ?
#
loop_
_entity_poly.entity_id
_entity_poly.type
_entity_poly.pdbx_seq_one_letter_code
_entity_poly.pdbx_strand_id
1 'polypeptide(L)'
;MYLELTDAKFKLKKALASVEKYRKRCLRLSKTKHPTDSPQTKARHQSQTSQRQIRKVLLFHNVIMAELKKSSNSLTNPKEKQILSKVISGKIIKKYRLGKYAHQEFGFSQKMMRANRKRPNSLDYHRKQQSNVITNTDDLTVAQFLERDDNSRATTGKRDTKTKKQLKMQKRLLSDSLKNLHLKFKAENPNIKISYSEKTLLGCTSISQRQGNMSL
;
A
#
# COMPACT_ATOMS: atom_id res chain seq x y z
N MET A 1 37.67 -38.45 17.35
CA MET A 1 38.05 -39.00 16.03
C MET A 1 36.88 -39.25 15.07
N TYR A 2 35.98 -40.22 15.28
CA TYR A 2 34.94 -40.53 14.25
C TYR A 2 33.89 -39.42 14.06
N LEU A 3 33.46 -38.77 15.16
CA LEU A 3 32.53 -37.64 15.16
C LEU A 3 33.08 -36.39 14.45
N GLU A 4 34.36 -36.09 14.65
CA GLU A 4 35.03 -34.96 13.99
C GLU A 4 35.14 -35.18 12.48
N LEU A 5 35.36 -36.44 12.07
CA LEU A 5 35.40 -36.85 10.68
C LEU A 5 34.03 -36.72 10.00
N THR A 6 32.94 -37.07 10.70
CA THR A 6 31.57 -36.87 10.20
C THR A 6 31.20 -35.40 10.11
N ASP A 7 31.59 -34.59 11.08
CA ASP A 7 31.35 -33.14 11.09
C ASP A 7 32.10 -32.44 9.95
N ALA A 8 33.35 -32.82 9.72
CA ALA A 8 34.15 -32.32 8.59
C ALA A 8 33.50 -32.68 7.25
N LYS A 9 33.03 -33.93 7.07
CA LYS A 9 32.32 -34.36 5.86
C LYS A 9 31.01 -33.59 5.65
N PHE A 10 30.27 -33.30 6.71
CA PHE A 10 29.04 -32.51 6.64
C PHE A 10 29.32 -31.05 6.24
N LYS A 11 30.33 -30.42 6.85
CA LYS A 11 30.78 -29.06 6.50
C LYS A 11 31.22 -28.98 5.03
N LEU A 12 31.97 -29.97 4.54
CA LEU A 12 32.39 -30.07 3.15
C LEU A 12 31.19 -30.15 2.19
N LYS A 13 30.21 -31.03 2.48
CA LYS A 13 28.98 -31.17 1.68
C LYS A 13 28.20 -29.86 1.60
N LYS A 14 28.10 -29.13 2.72
CA LYS A 14 27.40 -27.84 2.79
C LYS A 14 28.15 -26.74 2.00
N ALA A 15 29.47 -26.74 2.04
CA ALA A 15 30.31 -25.85 1.24
C ALA A 15 30.14 -26.13 -0.26
N LEU A 16 30.21 -27.40 -0.69
CA LEU A 16 30.00 -27.81 -2.08
C LEU A 16 28.61 -27.43 -2.59
N ALA A 17 27.56 -27.64 -1.80
CA ALA A 17 26.20 -27.22 -2.14
C ALA A 17 26.10 -25.69 -2.31
N SER A 18 26.82 -24.92 -1.49
CA SER A 18 26.87 -23.46 -1.57
C SER A 18 27.60 -22.99 -2.83
N VAL A 19 28.72 -23.63 -3.16
CA VAL A 19 29.49 -23.38 -4.40
C VAL A 19 28.63 -23.69 -5.63
N GLU A 20 27.93 -24.83 -5.64
CA GLU A 20 27.11 -25.21 -6.79
C GLU A 20 25.88 -24.28 -6.95
N LYS A 21 25.26 -23.87 -5.83
CA LYS A 21 24.22 -22.84 -5.82
C LYS A 21 24.74 -21.53 -6.42
N TYR A 22 25.94 -21.11 -6.05
CA TYR A 22 26.56 -19.90 -6.56
C TYR A 22 26.92 -20.02 -8.04
N ARG A 23 27.49 -21.15 -8.49
CA ARG A 23 27.76 -21.47 -9.90
C ARG A 23 26.50 -21.39 -10.75
N LYS A 24 25.41 -22.02 -10.30
CA LYS A 24 24.09 -21.97 -10.98
C LYS A 24 23.53 -20.54 -11.02
N ARG A 25 23.79 -19.71 -10.00
CA ARG A 25 23.43 -18.28 -10.00
C ARG A 25 24.25 -17.50 -11.05
N CYS A 26 25.56 -17.65 -11.09
CA CYS A 26 26.42 -17.00 -12.07
C CYS A 26 26.06 -17.39 -13.51
N LEU A 27 25.77 -18.68 -13.76
CA LEU A 27 25.30 -19.16 -15.08
C LEU A 27 23.95 -18.55 -15.48
N ARG A 28 23.01 -18.36 -14.54
CA ARG A 28 21.74 -17.68 -14.83
C ARG A 28 21.97 -16.20 -15.14
N LEU A 29 22.89 -15.55 -14.42
CA LEU A 29 23.23 -14.14 -14.62
C LEU A 29 24.01 -13.90 -15.92
N SER A 30 24.87 -14.84 -16.33
CA SER A 30 25.64 -14.75 -17.58
C SER A 30 24.76 -14.92 -18.82
N LYS A 31 23.75 -15.81 -18.77
CA LYS A 31 22.78 -16.00 -19.87
C LYS A 31 21.85 -14.80 -20.10
N THR A 32 21.72 -13.88 -19.14
CA THR A 32 20.82 -12.72 -19.24
C THR A 32 21.38 -11.49 -19.97
N LYS A 33 22.56 -11.56 -20.60
CA LYS A 33 23.26 -10.37 -21.15
C LYS A 33 23.33 -10.29 -22.68
N HIS A 34 22.24 -10.60 -23.39
CA HIS A 34 22.13 -10.20 -24.79
C HIS A 34 20.91 -9.28 -25.02
N PRO A 35 21.11 -8.05 -25.53
CA PRO A 35 20.02 -7.15 -25.96
C PRO A 35 19.16 -7.73 -27.09
N THR A 36 19.65 -8.77 -27.76
CA THR A 36 19.02 -9.40 -28.93
C THR A 36 17.85 -10.31 -28.58
N ASP A 37 17.65 -10.65 -27.30
CA ASP A 37 16.72 -11.70 -26.88
C ASP A 37 15.40 -11.19 -26.31
N SER A 38 15.12 -9.89 -26.46
CA SER A 38 13.83 -9.30 -26.12
C SER A 38 12.71 -9.94 -26.95
N PRO A 39 11.51 -10.17 -26.37
CA PRO A 39 10.35 -10.65 -27.14
C PRO A 39 10.10 -9.83 -28.40
N GLN A 40 10.32 -8.51 -28.32
CA GLN A 40 10.16 -7.58 -29.43
C GLN A 40 11.22 -7.78 -30.52
N THR A 41 12.47 -8.05 -30.13
CA THR A 41 13.57 -8.33 -31.05
C THR A 41 13.38 -9.68 -31.76
N LYS A 42 12.92 -10.71 -31.03
CA LYS A 42 12.56 -12.02 -31.60
C LYS A 42 11.39 -11.93 -32.57
N ALA A 43 10.34 -11.19 -32.21
CA ALA A 43 9.20 -10.94 -33.09
C ALA A 43 9.63 -10.18 -34.36
N ARG A 44 10.56 -9.22 -34.26
CA ARG A 44 11.11 -8.48 -35.41
C ARG A 44 11.87 -9.41 -36.36
N HIS A 45 12.72 -10.29 -35.84
CA HIS A 45 13.41 -11.30 -36.65
C HIS A 45 12.43 -12.28 -37.31
N GLN A 46 11.45 -12.80 -36.56
CA GLN A 46 10.41 -13.67 -37.11
C GLN A 46 9.60 -12.95 -38.20
N SER A 47 9.33 -11.65 -38.04
CA SER A 47 8.66 -10.83 -39.05
C SER A 47 9.47 -10.69 -40.35
N GLN A 48 10.80 -10.76 -40.32
CA GLN A 48 11.60 -10.67 -41.54
C GLN A 48 11.50 -11.95 -42.38
N THR A 49 11.37 -13.12 -41.74
CA THR A 49 11.37 -14.43 -42.41
C THR A 49 9.97 -14.95 -42.74
N SER A 50 8.93 -14.42 -42.11
CA SER A 50 7.56 -14.97 -42.20
C SER A 50 6.69 -14.36 -43.31
N GLN A 51 5.60 -15.06 -43.63
CA GLN A 51 4.60 -14.67 -44.63
C GLN A 51 3.98 -13.30 -44.32
N ARG A 52 3.57 -12.56 -45.37
CA ARG A 52 3.05 -11.17 -45.28
C ARG A 52 1.97 -10.96 -44.20
N GLN A 53 1.09 -11.93 -44.00
CA GLN A 53 0.03 -11.86 -42.99
C GLN A 53 0.59 -11.89 -41.57
N ILE A 54 1.53 -12.80 -41.28
CA ILE A 54 2.20 -12.92 -39.98
C ILE A 54 2.97 -11.62 -39.67
N ARG A 55 3.62 -11.02 -40.67
CA ARG A 55 4.30 -9.72 -40.53
C ARG A 55 3.36 -8.62 -40.06
N LYS A 56 2.17 -8.52 -40.66
CA LYS A 56 1.18 -7.49 -40.27
C LYS A 56 0.70 -7.70 -38.83
N VAL A 57 0.45 -8.94 -38.42
CA VAL A 57 0.02 -9.25 -37.04
C VAL A 57 1.12 -8.92 -36.03
N LEU A 58 2.37 -9.31 -36.31
CA LEU A 58 3.51 -9.00 -35.43
C LEU A 58 3.79 -7.50 -35.36
N LEU A 59 3.72 -6.79 -36.50
CA LEU A 59 3.88 -5.34 -36.54
C LEU A 59 2.79 -4.63 -35.75
N PHE A 60 1.53 -5.04 -35.92
CA PHE A 60 0.41 -4.52 -35.14
C PHE A 60 0.62 -4.71 -33.64
N HIS A 61 1.02 -5.92 -33.21
CA HIS A 61 1.36 -6.18 -31.82
C HIS A 61 2.45 -5.24 -31.31
N ASN A 62 3.56 -5.12 -32.06
CA ASN A 62 4.70 -4.29 -31.67
C ASN A 62 4.34 -2.81 -31.56
N VAL A 63 3.53 -2.29 -32.49
CA VAL A 63 3.06 -0.90 -32.49
C VAL A 63 2.18 -0.63 -31.27
N ILE A 64 1.21 -1.51 -30.98
CA ILE A 64 0.36 -1.35 -29.78
C ILE A 64 1.20 -1.40 -28.51
N MET A 65 2.15 -2.32 -28.40
CA MET A 65 3.03 -2.40 -27.23
C MET A 65 3.87 -1.14 -27.06
N ALA A 66 4.42 -0.60 -28.15
CA ALA A 66 5.20 0.63 -28.14
C ALA A 66 4.36 1.85 -27.71
N GLU A 67 3.15 1.98 -28.25
CA GLU A 67 2.26 3.10 -27.94
C GLU A 67 1.81 3.06 -26.48
N LEU A 68 1.35 1.91 -25.99
CA LEU A 68 0.97 1.74 -24.59
C LEU A 68 2.13 1.99 -23.63
N LYS A 69 3.35 1.60 -24.01
CA LYS A 69 4.57 1.89 -23.23
C LYS A 69 4.85 3.39 -23.20
N LYS A 70 4.75 4.08 -24.35
CA LYS A 70 4.88 5.54 -24.44
C LYS A 70 3.84 6.23 -23.55
N SER A 71 2.56 5.86 -23.64
CA SER A 71 1.50 6.39 -22.78
C SER A 71 1.76 6.12 -21.31
N SER A 72 2.25 4.92 -20.95
CA SER A 72 2.56 4.58 -19.56
C SER A 72 3.69 5.43 -18.96
N ASN A 73 4.66 5.81 -19.78
CA ASN A 73 5.81 6.62 -19.37
C ASN A 73 5.48 8.12 -19.32
N SER A 74 4.58 8.60 -20.18
CA SER A 74 4.13 10.00 -20.17
C SER A 74 3.20 10.34 -18.99
N LEU A 75 2.61 9.32 -18.36
CA LEU A 75 1.67 9.47 -17.25
C LEU A 75 2.39 9.70 -15.91
N THR A 76 2.37 10.95 -15.44
CA THR A 76 2.85 11.32 -14.10
C THR A 76 1.79 11.09 -13.01
N ASN A 77 0.51 11.26 -13.34
CA ASN A 77 -0.59 11.17 -12.38
C ASN A 77 -0.79 9.72 -11.89
N PRO A 78 -0.71 9.45 -10.58
CA PRO A 78 -0.89 8.09 -10.06
C PRO A 78 -2.28 7.53 -10.31
N LYS A 79 -3.31 8.39 -10.45
CA LYS A 79 -4.68 7.95 -10.75
C LYS A 79 -4.76 7.32 -12.14
N GLU A 80 -4.35 8.06 -13.15
CA GLU A 80 -4.34 7.63 -14.54
C GLU A 80 -3.43 6.42 -14.74
N LYS A 81 -2.26 6.39 -14.06
CA LYS A 81 -1.35 5.23 -14.08
C LYS A 81 -2.00 3.96 -13.52
N GLN A 82 -2.83 4.09 -12.48
CA GLN A 82 -3.58 2.95 -11.94
C GLN A 82 -4.66 2.48 -12.91
N ILE A 83 -5.38 3.40 -13.54
CA ILE A 83 -6.42 3.09 -14.54
C ILE A 83 -5.79 2.36 -15.73
N LEU A 84 -4.70 2.88 -16.29
CA LEU A 84 -3.98 2.24 -17.38
C LEU A 84 -3.49 0.83 -17.00
N SER A 85 -2.97 0.66 -15.79
CA SER A 85 -2.57 -0.65 -15.28
C SER A 85 -3.76 -1.63 -15.17
N LYS A 86 -4.97 -1.16 -14.89
CA LYS A 86 -6.18 -2.00 -14.86
C LYS A 86 -6.61 -2.43 -16.25
N VAL A 87 -6.59 -1.52 -17.22
CA VAL A 87 -6.88 -1.81 -18.63
C VAL A 87 -5.95 -2.90 -19.15
N ILE A 88 -4.65 -2.76 -18.88
CA ILE A 88 -3.64 -3.74 -19.30
C ILE A 88 -3.78 -5.05 -18.51
N SER A 89 -3.93 -5.00 -17.19
CA SER A 89 -3.99 -6.18 -16.32
C SER A 89 -5.35 -6.91 -16.31
N GLY A 90 -6.06 -6.92 -17.44
CA GLY A 90 -7.39 -7.49 -17.58
C GLY A 90 -7.48 -9.03 -17.46
N LYS A 91 -8.71 -9.55 -17.61
CA LYS A 91 -9.02 -10.99 -17.53
C LYS A 91 -8.25 -11.82 -18.56
N ILE A 92 -7.99 -11.27 -19.75
CA ILE A 92 -7.28 -11.95 -20.85
C ILE A 92 -5.82 -12.23 -20.47
N ILE A 93 -5.08 -11.20 -20.04
CA ILE A 93 -3.69 -11.37 -19.57
C ILE A 93 -3.62 -12.36 -18.40
N LYS A 94 -4.64 -12.37 -17.53
CA LYS A 94 -4.76 -13.36 -16.46
C LYS A 94 -4.98 -14.78 -17.00
N LYS A 95 -5.92 -14.98 -17.94
CA LYS A 95 -6.24 -16.27 -18.56
C LYS A 95 -4.99 -16.94 -19.12
N TYR A 96 -4.17 -16.18 -19.84
CA TYR A 96 -2.93 -16.68 -20.45
C TYR A 96 -1.68 -16.56 -19.55
N ARG A 97 -1.84 -16.18 -18.28
CA ARG A 97 -0.74 -16.06 -17.30
C ARG A 97 0.40 -15.11 -17.73
N LEU A 98 0.11 -14.14 -18.59
CA LEU A 98 1.10 -13.21 -19.18
C LEU A 98 1.41 -11.98 -18.31
N GLY A 99 0.94 -11.94 -17.07
CA GLY A 99 1.13 -10.78 -16.19
C GLY A 99 2.60 -10.45 -15.87
N LYS A 100 3.52 -11.43 -15.96
CA LYS A 100 4.96 -11.19 -15.82
C LYS A 100 5.52 -10.40 -17.00
N TYR A 101 5.14 -10.77 -18.22
CA TYR A 101 5.54 -10.08 -19.44
C TYR A 101 4.99 -8.66 -19.46
N ALA A 102 3.71 -8.48 -19.11
CA ALA A 102 3.12 -7.15 -18.99
C ALA A 102 3.84 -6.26 -17.95
N HIS A 103 4.26 -6.80 -16.81
CA HIS A 103 5.08 -6.05 -15.84
C HIS A 103 6.41 -5.59 -16.44
N GLN A 104 7.08 -6.47 -17.19
CA GLN A 104 8.38 -6.18 -17.82
C GLN A 104 8.27 -5.12 -18.91
N GLU A 105 7.21 -5.17 -19.73
CA GLU A 105 7.04 -4.24 -20.85
C GLU A 105 6.59 -2.84 -20.40
N PHE A 106 5.61 -2.76 -19.49
CA PHE A 106 4.97 -1.51 -19.09
C PHE A 106 5.48 -0.93 -17.76
N GLY A 107 6.33 -1.66 -17.02
CA GLY A 107 6.92 -1.19 -15.76
C GLY A 107 5.96 -1.12 -14.56
N PHE A 108 4.72 -1.62 -14.68
CA PHE A 108 3.76 -1.60 -13.58
C PHE A 108 4.11 -2.62 -12.50
N SER A 109 4.26 -2.20 -11.24
CA SER A 109 4.56 -3.10 -10.13
C SER A 109 3.66 -4.35 -10.10
N GLN A 110 4.26 -5.52 -9.89
CA GLN A 110 3.51 -6.77 -9.81
C GLN A 110 2.51 -6.79 -8.66
N LYS A 111 2.75 -6.02 -7.59
CA LYS A 111 1.79 -5.82 -6.49
C LYS A 111 0.54 -5.10 -6.97
N MET A 112 0.71 -4.06 -7.79
CA MET A 112 -0.40 -3.30 -8.38
C MET A 112 -1.22 -4.18 -9.32
N MET A 113 -0.57 -4.93 -10.22
CA MET A 113 -1.27 -5.88 -11.09
C MET A 113 -2.01 -6.97 -10.31
N ARG A 114 -1.44 -7.47 -9.21
CA ARG A 114 -2.12 -8.44 -8.31
C ARG A 114 -3.34 -7.82 -7.63
N ALA A 115 -3.28 -6.55 -7.24
CA ALA A 115 -4.42 -5.85 -6.65
C ALA A 115 -5.55 -5.68 -7.68
N ASN A 116 -5.22 -5.34 -8.93
CA ASN A 116 -6.19 -5.21 -10.02
C ASN A 116 -6.96 -6.52 -10.29
N ARG A 117 -6.33 -7.69 -10.07
CA ARG A 117 -7.00 -9.00 -10.20
C ARG A 117 -8.16 -9.21 -9.24
N LYS A 118 -8.18 -8.53 -8.09
CA LYS A 118 -9.26 -8.65 -7.09
C LYS A 118 -10.53 -7.91 -7.52
N ARG A 119 -10.41 -6.95 -8.43
CA ARG A 119 -11.54 -6.16 -8.96
C ARG A 119 -11.51 -6.16 -10.48
N PRO A 120 -11.67 -7.34 -11.12
CA PRO A 120 -11.73 -7.41 -12.57
C PRO A 120 -13.00 -6.69 -13.02
N ASN A 121 -12.89 -5.73 -13.95
CA ASN A 121 -13.97 -4.91 -14.53
C ASN A 121 -14.22 -3.53 -13.90
N SER A 122 -13.58 -3.15 -12.79
CA SER A 122 -13.67 -1.76 -12.30
C SER A 122 -12.49 -0.94 -12.84
N LEU A 123 -12.78 0.12 -13.60
CA LEU A 123 -11.80 1.11 -14.06
C LEU A 123 -11.66 2.30 -13.10
N ASP A 124 -12.13 2.17 -11.87
CA ASP A 124 -12.14 3.27 -10.92
C ASP A 124 -10.79 3.44 -10.24
N TYR A 125 -10.38 4.68 -9.99
CA TYR A 125 -9.24 4.92 -9.12
C TYR A 125 -9.57 4.49 -7.68
N HIS A 126 -8.67 3.75 -7.04
CA HIS A 126 -8.82 3.43 -5.62
C HIS A 126 -7.51 3.70 -4.89
N ARG A 127 -7.56 4.71 -4.01
CA ARG A 127 -6.51 4.96 -3.02
C ARG A 127 -6.61 3.91 -1.92
N LYS A 128 -5.49 3.26 -1.59
CA LYS A 128 -5.41 2.40 -0.42
C LYS A 128 -5.75 3.24 0.81
N GLN A 129 -6.89 2.98 1.42
CA GLN A 129 -7.22 3.54 2.72
C GLN A 129 -6.31 2.87 3.77
N GLN A 130 -5.70 3.66 4.64
CA GLN A 130 -5.03 3.09 5.80
C GLN A 130 -6.11 2.62 6.77
N SER A 131 -6.03 1.36 7.22
CA SER A 131 -7.00 0.74 8.14
C SER A 131 -7.03 1.39 9.52
N ASN A 132 -6.03 2.21 9.82
CA ASN A 132 -5.82 2.87 11.10
C ASN A 132 -6.28 4.34 11.07
N VAL A 133 -6.96 4.74 10.00
CA VAL A 133 -7.58 6.06 9.95
C VAL A 133 -8.84 5.94 10.79
N ILE A 134 -8.76 6.48 12.00
CA ILE A 134 -9.91 6.70 12.86
C ILE A 134 -10.95 7.42 12.02
N THR A 135 -12.17 6.85 11.96
CA THR A 135 -13.22 7.48 11.17
C THR A 135 -13.66 8.75 11.88
N ASN A 136 -14.16 9.75 11.15
CA ASN A 136 -14.68 10.98 11.76
C ASN A 136 -15.75 10.70 12.84
N THR A 137 -16.47 9.58 12.72
CA THR A 137 -17.46 9.14 13.71
C THR A 137 -16.80 8.63 14.98
N ASP A 138 -15.73 7.84 14.86
CA ASP A 138 -14.96 7.36 16.01
C ASP A 138 -14.31 8.54 16.76
N ASP A 139 -13.78 9.54 16.05
CA ASP A 139 -13.23 10.76 16.63
C ASP A 139 -14.26 11.51 17.51
N LEU A 140 -15.49 11.64 17.03
CA LEU A 140 -16.57 12.29 17.77
C LEU A 140 -16.95 11.51 19.04
N THR A 141 -17.02 10.18 18.97
CA THR A 141 -17.32 9.37 20.16
C THR A 141 -16.24 9.45 21.21
N VAL A 142 -14.97 9.48 20.81
CA VAL A 142 -13.84 9.67 21.73
C VAL A 142 -13.87 11.05 22.36
N ALA A 143 -14.15 12.09 21.56
CA ALA A 143 -14.28 13.46 22.05
C ALA A 143 -15.40 13.57 23.10
N GLN A 144 -16.59 13.08 22.77
CA GLN A 144 -17.75 13.08 23.68
C GLN A 144 -17.44 12.32 24.98
N PHE A 145 -16.78 11.17 24.90
CA PHE A 145 -16.39 10.41 26.08
C PHE A 145 -15.44 11.20 26.99
N LEU A 146 -14.42 11.86 26.41
CA LEU A 146 -13.45 12.63 27.19
C LEU A 146 -14.04 13.93 27.74
N GLU A 147 -15.04 14.51 27.08
CA GLU A 147 -15.72 15.73 27.53
C GLU A 147 -16.70 15.51 28.70
N ARG A 148 -17.10 14.25 28.99
CA ARG A 148 -17.95 13.94 30.16
C ARG A 148 -17.28 14.42 31.45
N ASP A 149 -18.10 14.95 32.37
CA ASP A 149 -17.63 15.50 33.64
C ASP A 149 -16.93 14.44 34.53
N ASP A 150 -17.28 13.16 34.39
CA ASP A 150 -16.62 12.05 35.09
C ASP A 150 -15.17 11.85 34.63
N ASN A 151 -14.88 12.17 33.37
CA ASN A 151 -13.59 11.93 32.72
C ASN A 151 -12.72 13.17 32.62
N SER A 152 -13.31 14.37 32.70
CA SER A 152 -12.59 15.64 32.72
C SER A 152 -13.34 16.73 33.47
N ARG A 153 -12.63 17.72 34.00
CA ARG A 153 -13.20 18.89 34.69
C ARG A 153 -12.77 20.19 34.03
N ALA A 154 -13.73 21.10 33.78
CA ALA A 154 -13.42 22.43 33.25
C ALA A 154 -12.56 23.25 34.23
N THR A 155 -11.62 24.03 33.70
CA THR A 155 -10.88 25.00 34.51
C THR A 155 -11.75 26.23 34.76
N THR A 156 -11.53 26.91 35.89
CA THR A 156 -12.32 28.08 36.30
C THR A 156 -11.77 29.42 35.77
N GLY A 157 -10.54 29.43 35.25
CA GLY A 157 -9.86 30.64 34.82
C GLY A 157 -10.44 31.22 33.52
N LYS A 158 -10.80 32.51 33.52
CA LYS A 158 -11.28 33.25 32.33
C LYS A 158 -10.27 33.24 31.16
N ARG A 159 -8.97 33.13 31.47
CA ARG A 159 -7.88 33.04 30.48
C ARG A 159 -7.58 31.60 30.03
N ASP A 160 -8.17 30.60 30.68
CA ASP A 160 -7.96 29.19 30.36
C ASP A 160 -8.87 28.72 29.22
N THR A 161 -8.76 29.41 28.08
CA THR A 161 -9.52 29.11 26.87
C THR A 161 -8.59 28.77 25.72
N LYS A 162 -9.08 28.01 24.75
CA LYS A 162 -8.44 27.79 23.45
C LYS A 162 -9.44 28.17 22.36
N THR A 163 -8.96 28.90 21.36
CA THR A 163 -9.78 29.26 20.19
C THR A 163 -9.25 28.50 18.98
N LYS A 164 -10.13 27.73 18.33
CA LYS A 164 -9.80 26.99 17.11
C LYS A 164 -10.99 27.05 16.15
N LYS A 165 -10.73 27.31 14.87
CA LYS A 165 -11.80 27.49 13.85
C LYS A 165 -12.89 28.48 14.30
N GLN A 166 -12.47 29.62 14.88
CA GLN A 166 -13.36 30.67 15.40
C GLN A 166 -14.27 30.24 16.57
N LEU A 167 -14.10 29.04 17.11
CA LEU A 167 -14.80 28.57 18.31
C LEU A 167 -13.87 28.71 19.52
N LYS A 168 -14.27 29.53 20.50
CA LYS A 168 -13.57 29.71 21.78
C LYS A 168 -14.14 28.74 22.81
N MET A 169 -13.26 28.00 23.48
CA MET A 169 -13.67 26.90 24.33
C MET A 169 -12.81 26.85 25.60
N GLN A 170 -13.42 26.50 26.74
CA GLN A 170 -12.74 26.39 28.03
C GLN A 170 -11.85 25.13 28.05
N LYS A 171 -10.61 25.25 28.57
CA LYS A 171 -9.74 24.09 28.80
C LYS A 171 -10.36 23.18 29.85
N ARG A 172 -10.19 21.87 29.70
CA ARG A 172 -10.55 20.90 30.75
C ARG A 172 -9.34 20.05 31.09
N LEU A 173 -9.27 19.65 32.35
CA LEU A 173 -8.25 18.76 32.90
C LEU A 173 -8.82 17.35 32.97
N LEU A 174 -8.05 16.35 32.56
CA LEU A 174 -8.48 14.95 32.68
C LEU A 174 -8.48 14.53 34.15
N SER A 175 -9.50 13.77 34.54
CA SER A 175 -9.64 13.28 35.91
C SER A 175 -8.70 12.11 36.22
N ASP A 176 -8.19 11.42 35.19
CA ASP A 176 -7.30 10.26 35.30
C ASP A 176 -6.31 10.23 34.14
N SER A 177 -5.32 9.34 34.22
CA SER A 177 -4.37 9.08 33.15
C SER A 177 -5.08 8.61 31.88
N LEU A 178 -4.54 9.02 30.73
CA LEU A 178 -5.06 8.61 29.42
C LEU A 178 -5.11 7.09 29.26
N LYS A 179 -4.19 6.36 29.91
CA LYS A 179 -4.16 4.89 29.89
C LYS A 179 -5.39 4.28 30.56
N ASN A 180 -5.77 4.78 31.73
CA ASN A 180 -6.95 4.31 32.44
C ASN A 180 -8.24 4.72 31.74
N LEU A 181 -8.31 5.96 31.25
CA LEU A 181 -9.44 6.43 30.44
C LEU A 181 -9.58 5.63 29.13
N HIS A 182 -8.48 5.14 28.55
CA HIS A 182 -8.51 4.24 27.40
C HIS A 182 -9.14 2.89 27.72
N LEU A 183 -8.79 2.31 28.87
CA LEU A 183 -9.38 1.05 29.32
C LEU A 183 -10.88 1.20 29.58
N LYS A 184 -11.30 2.28 30.26
CA LYS A 184 -12.72 2.60 30.49
C LYS A 184 -13.49 2.74 29.17
N PHE A 185 -12.93 3.50 28.23
CA PHE A 185 -13.55 3.68 26.91
C PHE A 185 -13.72 2.35 26.14
N LYS A 186 -12.73 1.46 26.20
CA LYS A 186 -12.83 0.13 25.57
C LYS A 186 -13.87 -0.76 26.23
N ALA A 187 -14.06 -0.63 27.55
CA ALA A 187 -15.11 -1.34 28.26
C ALA A 187 -16.50 -0.85 27.85
N GLU A 188 -16.68 0.47 27.68
CA GLU A 188 -17.95 1.08 27.25
C GLU A 188 -18.25 0.87 25.76
N ASN A 189 -17.21 0.84 24.91
CA ASN A 189 -17.34 0.79 23.45
C ASN A 189 -16.55 -0.39 22.86
N PRO A 190 -16.96 -1.64 23.10
CA PRO A 190 -16.24 -2.82 22.62
C PRO A 190 -16.17 -2.93 21.08
N ASN A 191 -17.12 -2.28 20.38
CA ASN A 191 -17.19 -2.29 18.92
C ASN A 191 -16.17 -1.36 18.25
N ILE A 192 -15.64 -0.37 18.99
CA ILE A 192 -14.73 0.65 18.44
C ILE A 192 -13.29 0.19 18.65
N LYS A 193 -12.60 -0.16 17.55
CA LYS A 193 -11.21 -0.65 17.58
C LYS A 193 -10.23 0.52 17.50
N ILE A 194 -9.96 1.16 18.63
CA ILE A 194 -8.95 2.22 18.73
C ILE A 194 -7.74 1.76 19.54
N SER A 195 -6.55 2.04 19.02
CA SER A 195 -5.29 1.81 19.73
C SER A 195 -4.99 2.93 20.75
N TYR A 196 -4.14 2.65 21.73
CA TYR A 196 -3.78 3.65 22.75
C TYR A 196 -3.10 4.88 22.14
N SER A 197 -2.20 4.68 21.18
CA SER A 197 -1.49 5.74 20.45
C SER A 197 -2.40 6.65 19.62
N GLU A 198 -3.48 6.09 19.09
CA GLU A 198 -4.49 6.85 18.33
C GLU A 198 -5.32 7.74 19.25
N LYS A 199 -5.71 7.24 20.44
CA LYS A 199 -6.48 8.01 21.43
C LYS A 199 -5.70 9.18 22.03
N THR A 200 -4.40 9.02 22.28
CA THR A 200 -3.57 10.11 22.85
C THR A 200 -3.44 11.30 21.90
N LEU A 201 -3.46 11.06 20.59
CA LEU A 201 -3.45 12.13 19.58
C LEU A 201 -4.78 12.88 19.53
N LEU A 202 -5.91 12.17 19.68
CA LEU A 202 -7.25 12.77 19.71
C LEU A 202 -7.51 13.58 20.97
N GLY A 203 -7.13 13.07 22.14
CA GLY A 203 -7.33 13.76 23.43
C GLY A 203 -6.61 15.11 23.53
N CYS A 204 -5.51 15.30 22.79
CA CYS A 204 -4.84 16.60 22.70
C CYS A 204 -5.64 17.65 21.89
N THR A 205 -6.64 17.22 21.11
CA THR A 205 -7.38 18.08 20.17
C THR A 205 -8.82 18.36 20.56
N SER A 206 -9.43 17.56 21.43
CA SER A 206 -10.89 17.46 21.59
C SER A 206 -11.39 17.71 23.01
N ILE A 207 -10.73 18.57 23.78
CA ILE A 207 -11.18 18.87 25.15
C ILE A 207 -11.54 20.33 25.22
N SER A 208 -12.81 20.64 24.99
CA SER A 208 -13.28 22.00 24.85
C SER A 208 -14.81 22.04 24.86
N GLN A 209 -15.45 22.72 25.82
CA GLN A 209 -16.92 22.89 25.83
C GLN A 209 -17.37 24.18 25.12
N ARG A 210 -18.54 24.12 24.48
CA ARG A 210 -19.32 25.27 24.01
C ARG A 210 -19.94 25.99 25.22
N GLN A 211 -19.59 27.26 25.44
CA GLN A 211 -20.47 28.16 26.19
C GLN A 211 -21.38 28.87 25.18
N GLY A 212 -22.63 28.40 25.12
CA GLY A 212 -23.72 29.17 24.52
C GLY A 212 -24.13 30.26 25.49
N ASN A 213 -24.29 31.48 24.99
CA ASN A 213 -24.93 32.58 25.69
C ASN A 213 -26.34 32.14 26.13
N MET A 214 -26.53 31.92 27.43
CA MET A 214 -27.85 32.07 28.05
C MET A 214 -27.92 33.51 28.53
N SER A 215 -28.50 34.37 27.71
CA SER A 215 -29.04 35.65 28.15
C SER A 215 -30.27 35.35 29.01
N LEU A 216 -30.34 35.98 30.19
CA LEU A 216 -31.57 36.16 30.97
C LEU A 216 -32.64 36.87 30.14
#